data_AF-A0A2R2IWF9-F1
#
_entry.id   AF-A0A2R2IWF9-F1
#
_cell.length_a   1.000
_cell.length_b   1.000
_cell.length_c   1.000
_cell.angle_alpha   90.00
_cell.angle_beta   90.00
_cell.angle_gamma   90.00
#
_symmetry.space_group_name_H-M   'P 1'
#
loop_
_entity.id
_entity.type
_entity.pdbx_description
1 polymer ?
#
loop_
_entity_poly.entity_id
_entity_poly.type
_entity_poly.pdbx_seq_one_letter_code
_entity_poly.pdbx_strand_id
1 'polypeptide(L)'
;MFESAEIGHRIDKETFRKMMPSLREALLDVQYDLKEKADFPVLILIHGFDGAGRGETMNLINEWLDPRLIHTVAFDAPNDEARARPWMWRYWRELPAKGRIGMFFGSHYSDTLFDRVFNRSDRDAFDRQIFDILRFERMLTLDGAVVLKFWFHLSRDKQKQRLKQLEQDQATSWRVTKSDWEHYERYDKIRKYGEHMLRLTNTSHAPWIVIDGEDANYRSLTVANTILEAMRNRIGQPMLSTDRVEAPPLLAPIDNKLVLDALELDRKLDKDAYRAKLEQLQGRLNKLTRDARFARHSLVLVFEGNDAAGKGGSIRRITQALDARRYRVVPVAAPTQEERDKPWLWRFWRNVPGKGGITIFDRSWYGRVLVERVEGFAPEADWLRAYYEINDFEHQLSENGAIVLKFWLAISKDEQLQRFKGREETGFKRFKITDEDWRNRDKWDLYRQAVSDMVDRTSTSKVPWTLVEANNKYFARIKILTTICDALEARLSE
;
A
#
# COMPACT_ATOMS: atom_id res chain seq x y z
N MET A 1 -11.88 -26.57 -11.53
CA MET A 1 -12.21 -26.02 -10.18
C MET A 1 -13.71 -25.71 -10.02
N PHE A 2 -14.35 -25.05 -10.98
CA PHE A 2 -15.71 -24.51 -10.82
C PHE A 2 -16.86 -25.52 -10.79
N GLU A 3 -16.62 -26.78 -11.15
CA GLU A 3 -17.67 -27.82 -11.25
C GLU A 3 -18.45 -28.00 -9.94
N SER A 4 -17.83 -27.81 -8.78
CA SER A 4 -18.51 -27.87 -7.48
C SER A 4 -19.59 -26.80 -7.28
N ALA A 5 -19.51 -25.69 -8.02
CA ALA A 5 -20.51 -24.63 -8.04
C ALA A 5 -21.46 -24.75 -9.26
N GLU A 6 -21.42 -25.87 -9.99
CA GLU A 6 -22.29 -26.18 -11.12
C GLU A 6 -23.22 -27.38 -10.84
N ILE A 7 -23.22 -27.90 -9.61
CA ILE A 7 -24.03 -29.07 -9.22
C ILE A 7 -25.50 -28.72 -8.89
N GLY A 8 -25.89 -27.45 -9.04
CA GLY A 8 -27.28 -27.00 -8.90
C GLY A 8 -27.72 -26.81 -7.45
N HIS A 9 -26.94 -26.06 -6.66
CA HIS A 9 -27.29 -25.76 -5.27
C HIS A 9 -28.56 -24.94 -5.19
N ARG A 10 -29.48 -25.30 -4.29
CA ARG A 10 -30.79 -24.65 -4.15
C ARG A 10 -31.26 -24.61 -2.70
N ILE A 11 -31.88 -23.50 -2.31
CA ILE A 11 -32.60 -23.38 -1.05
C ILE A 11 -34.04 -22.97 -1.36
N ASP A 12 -35.00 -23.76 -0.87
CA ASP A 12 -36.42 -23.47 -1.06
C ASP A 12 -36.83 -22.21 -0.28
N LYS A 13 -37.96 -21.63 -0.69
CA LYS A 13 -38.43 -20.34 -0.17
C LYS A 13 -38.86 -20.40 1.30
N GLU A 14 -39.33 -21.56 1.78
CA GLU A 14 -39.77 -21.73 3.17
C GLU A 14 -38.56 -21.80 4.10
N THR A 15 -37.55 -22.60 3.75
CA THR A 15 -36.27 -22.67 4.44
C THR A 15 -35.60 -21.30 4.50
N PHE A 16 -35.55 -20.57 3.37
CA PHE A 16 -35.00 -19.22 3.33
C PHE A 16 -35.72 -18.26 4.29
N ARG A 17 -37.06 -18.24 4.26
CA ARG A 17 -37.88 -17.38 5.13
C ARG A 17 -37.70 -17.71 6.61
N LYS A 18 -37.43 -18.97 6.94
CA LYS A 18 -37.18 -19.42 8.31
C LYS A 18 -35.79 -19.01 8.82
N MET A 19 -34.76 -19.12 7.97
CA MET A 19 -33.38 -18.82 8.35
C MET A 19 -33.03 -17.33 8.31
N MET A 20 -33.66 -16.57 7.40
CA MET A 20 -33.29 -15.17 7.16
C MET A 20 -33.40 -14.27 8.40
N PRO A 21 -34.46 -14.30 9.23
CA PRO A 21 -34.59 -13.38 10.36
C PRO A 21 -33.46 -13.50 11.38
N SER A 22 -33.13 -14.74 11.79
CA SER A 22 -32.06 -14.97 12.78
C SER A 22 -30.68 -14.67 12.22
N LEU A 23 -30.46 -14.93 10.93
CA LEU A 23 -29.19 -14.60 10.27
C LEU A 23 -29.00 -13.08 10.14
N ARG A 24 -30.07 -12.35 9.82
CA ARG A 24 -30.05 -10.89 9.75
C ARG A 24 -29.73 -10.26 11.11
N GLU A 25 -30.40 -10.72 12.16
CA GLU A 25 -30.15 -10.25 13.53
C GLU A 25 -28.70 -10.51 13.93
N ALA A 26 -28.22 -11.74 13.74
CA ALA A 26 -26.83 -12.11 14.01
C ALA A 26 -25.79 -11.29 13.22
N LEU A 27 -26.10 -10.94 11.97
CA LEU A 27 -25.26 -10.09 11.13
C LEU A 27 -25.20 -8.64 11.64
N LEU A 28 -26.31 -8.10 12.12
CA LEU A 28 -26.34 -6.78 12.72
C LEU A 28 -25.53 -6.77 14.02
N ASP A 29 -25.76 -7.73 14.91
CA ASP A 29 -25.04 -7.82 16.18
C ASP A 29 -23.53 -7.85 15.96
N VAL A 30 -23.05 -8.75 15.09
CA VAL A 30 -21.61 -8.87 14.81
C VAL A 30 -21.02 -7.62 14.14
N GLN A 31 -21.81 -6.87 13.38
CA GLN A 31 -21.38 -5.60 12.78
C GLN A 31 -21.24 -4.50 13.82
N TYR A 32 -22.12 -4.46 14.82
CA TYR A 32 -22.00 -3.53 15.95
C TYR A 32 -20.81 -3.92 16.83
N ASP A 33 -20.60 -5.22 17.10
CA ASP A 33 -19.40 -5.70 17.81
C ASP A 33 -18.11 -5.30 17.07
N LEU A 34 -18.07 -5.42 15.73
CA LEU A 34 -16.95 -4.95 14.92
C LEU A 34 -16.69 -3.46 15.12
N LYS A 35 -17.75 -2.65 15.10
CA LYS A 35 -17.68 -1.19 15.28
C LYS A 35 -17.19 -0.82 16.68
N GLU A 36 -17.64 -1.53 17.71
CA GLU A 36 -17.24 -1.27 19.10
C GLU A 36 -15.80 -1.71 19.38
N LYS A 37 -15.38 -2.87 18.87
CA LYS A 37 -14.01 -3.36 19.03
C LYS A 37 -13.00 -2.50 18.26
N ALA A 38 -13.36 -2.06 17.04
CA ALA A 38 -12.60 -1.14 16.20
C ALA A 38 -11.09 -1.44 16.05
N ASP A 39 -10.70 -2.72 16.08
CA ASP A 39 -9.30 -3.17 16.00
C ASP A 39 -8.90 -3.69 14.60
N PHE A 40 -9.87 -4.13 13.78
CA PHE A 40 -9.64 -4.58 12.41
C PHE A 40 -10.70 -4.08 11.42
N PRO A 41 -10.38 -3.97 10.13
CA PRO A 41 -11.36 -3.78 9.06
C PRO A 41 -11.82 -5.11 8.44
N VAL A 42 -12.99 -5.12 7.83
CA VAL A 42 -13.46 -6.22 6.97
C VAL A 42 -13.48 -5.75 5.52
N LEU A 43 -12.83 -6.47 4.61
CA LEU A 43 -12.80 -6.21 3.18
C LEU A 43 -13.48 -7.35 2.42
N ILE A 44 -14.54 -7.03 1.69
CA ILE A 44 -15.34 -7.96 0.90
C ILE A 44 -15.10 -7.66 -0.59
N LEU A 45 -14.48 -8.60 -1.29
CA LEU A 45 -14.20 -8.53 -2.72
C LEU A 45 -15.23 -9.34 -3.51
N ILE A 46 -15.93 -8.69 -4.44
CA ILE A 46 -17.06 -9.26 -5.16
C ILE A 46 -16.70 -9.45 -6.63
N HIS A 47 -16.53 -10.71 -7.04
CA HIS A 47 -16.13 -11.13 -8.39
C HIS A 47 -17.04 -12.23 -8.92
N GLY A 48 -16.88 -12.59 -10.20
CA GLY A 48 -17.67 -13.64 -10.85
C GLY A 48 -18.22 -13.24 -12.21
N PHE A 49 -19.06 -14.11 -12.76
CA PHE A 49 -19.67 -13.92 -14.07
C PHE A 49 -20.82 -12.89 -14.03
N ASP A 50 -21.02 -12.19 -15.14
CA ASP A 50 -22.15 -11.27 -15.29
C ASP A 50 -23.48 -12.04 -15.25
N GLY A 51 -24.48 -11.47 -14.59
CA GLY A 51 -25.76 -12.14 -14.33
C GLY A 51 -25.75 -13.14 -13.18
N ALA A 52 -24.61 -13.46 -12.57
CA ALA A 52 -24.51 -14.42 -11.45
C ALA A 52 -25.08 -13.92 -10.10
N GLY A 53 -25.75 -12.77 -10.08
CA GLY A 53 -26.43 -12.28 -8.89
C GLY A 53 -25.56 -11.49 -7.91
N ARG A 54 -24.37 -11.01 -8.34
CA ARG A 54 -23.43 -10.23 -7.49
C ARG A 54 -24.10 -9.00 -6.87
N GLY A 55 -24.67 -8.14 -7.71
CA GLY A 55 -25.33 -6.90 -7.30
C GLY A 55 -26.55 -7.17 -6.43
N GLU A 56 -27.42 -8.10 -6.84
CA GLU A 56 -28.62 -8.45 -6.07
C GLU A 56 -28.27 -9.00 -4.69
N THR A 57 -27.25 -9.86 -4.59
CA THR A 57 -26.84 -10.44 -3.32
C THR A 57 -26.29 -9.36 -2.39
N MET A 58 -25.41 -8.50 -2.88
CA MET A 58 -24.82 -7.44 -2.07
C MET A 58 -25.81 -6.34 -1.68
N ASN A 59 -26.82 -6.05 -2.51
CA ASN A 59 -27.92 -5.16 -2.14
C ASN A 59 -28.72 -5.74 -0.97
N LEU A 60 -28.99 -7.04 -0.99
CA LEU A 60 -29.67 -7.72 0.12
C LEU A 60 -28.80 -7.74 1.40
N ILE A 61 -27.50 -7.98 1.28
CA ILE A 61 -26.58 -7.90 2.43
C ILE A 61 -26.54 -6.48 3.01
N ASN A 62 -26.56 -5.43 2.16
CA ASN A 62 -26.67 -4.04 2.62
C ASN A 62 -28.02 -3.72 3.28
N GLU A 63 -29.11 -4.41 2.91
CA GLU A 63 -30.40 -4.30 3.58
C GLU A 63 -30.39 -5.01 4.95
N TRP A 64 -29.65 -6.11 5.05
CA TRP A 64 -29.55 -6.90 6.27
C TRP A 64 -28.63 -6.27 7.30
N LEU A 65 -27.53 -5.67 6.85
CA LEU A 65 -26.59 -4.91 7.67
C LEU A 65 -26.99 -3.43 7.79
N ASP A 66 -26.29 -2.67 8.64
CA ASP A 66 -26.39 -1.21 8.68
C ASP A 66 -25.49 -0.59 7.60
N PRO A 67 -26.06 0.02 6.54
CA PRO A 67 -25.28 0.61 5.45
C PRO A 67 -24.44 1.82 5.89
N ARG A 68 -24.74 2.45 7.04
CA ARG A 68 -23.95 3.57 7.57
C ARG A 68 -22.56 3.15 8.02
N LEU A 69 -22.35 1.84 8.21
CA LEU A 69 -21.08 1.22 8.62
C LEU A 69 -20.34 0.54 7.46
N ILE A 70 -20.86 0.66 6.25
CA ILE A 70 -20.34 0.01 5.04
C ILE A 70 -19.84 1.08 4.06
N HIS A 71 -18.61 0.90 3.57
CA HIS A 71 -18.03 1.67 2.47
C HIS A 71 -18.10 0.85 1.20
N THR A 72 -19.04 1.18 0.31
CA THR A 72 -19.22 0.46 -0.97
C THR A 72 -18.54 1.21 -2.10
N VAL A 73 -17.68 0.50 -2.85
CA VAL A 73 -16.94 1.06 -3.97
C VAL A 73 -17.11 0.17 -5.19
N ALA A 74 -17.41 0.77 -6.33
CA ALA A 74 -17.38 0.11 -7.63
C ALA A 74 -16.18 0.61 -8.43
N PHE A 75 -15.29 -0.30 -8.77
CA PHE A 75 -14.08 -0.03 -9.54
C PHE A 75 -14.34 -0.27 -11.02
N ASP A 76 -14.41 0.82 -11.78
CA ASP A 76 -14.48 0.82 -13.25
C ASP A 76 -13.10 1.16 -13.85
N ALA A 77 -13.03 1.60 -15.10
CA ALA A 77 -11.82 2.08 -15.73
C ALA A 77 -11.12 3.16 -14.87
N PRO A 78 -9.79 3.09 -14.68
CA PRO A 78 -9.07 4.02 -13.82
C PRO A 78 -9.19 5.44 -14.38
N ASN A 79 -9.50 6.42 -13.52
CA ASN A 79 -9.54 7.84 -13.90
C ASN A 79 -8.11 8.41 -14.10
N ASP A 80 -7.99 9.68 -14.51
CA ASP A 80 -6.69 10.33 -14.73
C ASP A 80 -5.78 10.31 -13.50
N GLU A 81 -6.37 10.46 -12.31
CA GLU A 81 -5.62 10.46 -11.06
C GLU A 81 -4.97 9.10 -10.78
N ALA A 82 -5.74 8.03 -10.98
CA ALA A 82 -5.27 6.65 -10.84
C ALA A 82 -4.25 6.28 -11.92
N ARG A 83 -4.49 6.65 -13.18
CA ARG A 83 -3.56 6.40 -14.31
C ARG A 83 -2.22 7.10 -14.14
N ALA A 84 -2.19 8.24 -13.44
CA ALA A 84 -0.96 8.96 -13.17
C ALA A 84 -0.10 8.32 -12.07
N ARG A 85 -0.56 7.26 -11.39
CA ARG A 85 0.06 6.65 -10.21
C ARG A 85 0.22 5.14 -10.38
N PRO A 86 0.98 4.46 -9.49
CA PRO A 86 1.09 3.01 -9.55
C PRO A 86 -0.28 2.36 -9.49
N TRP A 87 -0.46 1.26 -10.22
CA TRP A 87 -1.77 0.67 -10.47
C TRP A 87 -2.53 0.29 -9.19
N MET A 88 -1.84 -0.14 -8.12
CA MET A 88 -2.49 -0.45 -6.84
C MET A 88 -2.94 0.77 -6.05
N TRP A 89 -2.47 1.98 -6.37
CA TRP A 89 -2.73 3.20 -5.60
C TRP A 89 -4.24 3.44 -5.38
N ARG A 90 -5.07 3.21 -6.42
CA ARG A 90 -6.52 3.40 -6.34
C ARG A 90 -7.19 2.50 -5.30
N TYR A 91 -6.68 1.29 -5.07
CA TYR A 91 -7.27 0.37 -4.10
C TYR A 91 -6.86 0.73 -2.68
N TRP A 92 -5.60 1.15 -2.49
CA TRP A 92 -5.13 1.68 -1.22
C TRP A 92 -5.99 2.84 -0.73
N ARG A 93 -6.37 3.77 -1.62
CA ARG A 93 -7.18 4.94 -1.27
C ARG A 93 -8.54 4.58 -0.66
N GLU A 94 -9.10 3.45 -1.07
CA GLU A 94 -10.47 3.05 -0.75
C GLU A 94 -10.57 2.04 0.40
N LEU A 95 -9.44 1.60 0.96
CA LEU A 95 -9.45 0.62 2.05
C LEU A 95 -10.35 1.08 3.21
N PRO A 96 -11.22 0.21 3.77
CA PRO A 96 -12.05 0.54 4.91
C PRO A 96 -11.22 0.82 6.18
N ALA A 97 -11.78 1.59 7.10
CA ALA A 97 -11.16 1.83 8.41
C ALA A 97 -11.40 0.64 9.34
N LYS A 98 -10.59 0.50 10.39
CA LYS A 98 -10.90 -0.43 11.49
C LYS A 98 -12.32 -0.18 12.03
N GLY A 99 -13.04 -1.24 12.34
CA GLY A 99 -14.44 -1.20 12.75
C GLY A 99 -15.44 -0.93 11.60
N ARG A 100 -15.00 -0.97 10.34
CA ARG A 100 -15.84 -0.76 9.15
C ARG A 100 -15.72 -1.91 8.16
N ILE A 101 -16.73 -2.04 7.31
CA ILE A 101 -16.77 -3.01 6.21
C ILE A 101 -16.54 -2.24 4.90
N GLY A 102 -15.62 -2.72 4.06
CA GLY A 102 -15.46 -2.27 2.68
C GLY A 102 -16.03 -3.31 1.72
N MET A 103 -16.92 -2.92 0.82
CA MET A 103 -17.49 -3.79 -0.23
C MET A 103 -17.04 -3.32 -1.60
N PHE A 104 -16.19 -4.10 -2.25
CA PHE A 104 -15.57 -3.75 -3.53
C PHE A 104 -16.20 -4.55 -4.67
N PHE A 105 -16.96 -3.85 -5.52
CA PHE A 105 -17.44 -4.36 -6.81
C PHE A 105 -16.37 -4.13 -7.86
N GLY A 106 -15.78 -5.22 -8.34
CA GLY A 106 -14.49 -5.13 -9.01
C GLY A 106 -13.38 -4.77 -8.01
N SER A 107 -12.13 -5.00 -8.40
CA SER A 107 -10.95 -4.75 -7.57
C SER A 107 -9.70 -4.94 -8.42
N HIS A 108 -8.53 -5.02 -7.79
CA HIS A 108 -7.29 -5.45 -8.41
C HIS A 108 -7.43 -6.78 -9.17
N TYR A 109 -8.30 -7.69 -8.72
CA TYR A 109 -8.59 -8.93 -9.45
C TYR A 109 -9.30 -8.71 -10.78
N SER A 110 -10.26 -7.78 -10.83
CA SER A 110 -11.01 -7.52 -12.07
C SER A 110 -10.11 -6.86 -13.11
N ASP A 111 -9.34 -5.84 -12.73
CA ASP A 111 -8.42 -5.15 -13.64
C ASP A 111 -7.41 -6.16 -14.22
N THR A 112 -6.76 -6.96 -13.36
CA THR A 112 -5.79 -7.98 -13.77
C THR A 112 -6.41 -9.07 -14.67
N LEU A 113 -7.59 -9.58 -14.32
CA LEU A 113 -8.29 -10.60 -15.12
C LEU A 113 -8.68 -10.06 -16.50
N PHE A 114 -9.32 -8.89 -16.54
CA PHE A 114 -9.84 -8.35 -17.79
C PHE A 114 -8.73 -7.83 -18.70
N ASP A 115 -7.65 -7.27 -18.16
CA ASP A 115 -6.48 -6.95 -18.99
C ASP A 115 -5.93 -8.20 -19.70
N ARG A 116 -5.91 -9.36 -19.01
CA ARG A 116 -5.47 -10.61 -19.63
C ARG A 116 -6.48 -11.16 -20.65
N VAL A 117 -7.79 -11.11 -20.34
CA VAL A 117 -8.88 -11.59 -21.21
C VAL A 117 -8.96 -10.79 -22.51
N PHE A 118 -8.78 -9.47 -22.43
CA PHE A 118 -8.79 -8.54 -23.55
C PHE A 118 -7.42 -8.37 -24.23
N ASN A 119 -6.42 -9.18 -23.86
CA ASN A 119 -5.06 -9.14 -24.40
C ASN A 119 -4.36 -7.76 -24.25
N ARG A 120 -4.69 -7.02 -23.21
CA ARG A 120 -3.99 -5.79 -22.80
C ARG A 120 -2.73 -6.11 -21.97
N SER A 121 -2.68 -7.30 -21.37
CA SER A 121 -1.50 -7.86 -20.70
C SER A 121 -1.13 -9.23 -21.26
N ASP A 122 0.17 -9.52 -21.27
CA ASP A 122 0.70 -10.84 -21.55
C ASP A 122 0.65 -11.75 -20.31
N ARG A 123 1.15 -12.99 -20.45
CA ARG A 123 1.14 -13.97 -19.35
C ARG A 123 2.04 -13.53 -18.19
N ASP A 124 3.22 -13.01 -18.47
CA ASP A 124 4.21 -12.70 -17.45
C ASP A 124 3.78 -11.46 -16.64
N ALA A 125 3.16 -10.47 -17.28
CA ALA A 125 2.52 -9.35 -16.62
C ALA A 125 1.33 -9.80 -15.75
N PHE A 126 0.51 -10.73 -16.25
CA PHE A 126 -0.62 -11.29 -15.50
C PHE A 126 -0.15 -12.05 -14.24
N ASP A 127 0.85 -12.93 -14.37
CA ASP A 127 1.40 -13.66 -13.23
C ASP A 127 2.09 -12.72 -12.23
N ARG A 128 2.80 -11.68 -12.69
CA ARG A 128 3.37 -10.64 -11.82
C ARG A 128 2.31 -9.89 -11.01
N GLN A 129 1.22 -9.46 -11.64
CA GLN A 129 0.12 -8.79 -10.94
C GLN A 129 -0.55 -9.72 -9.91
N ILE A 130 -0.68 -11.01 -10.21
CA ILE A 130 -1.14 -12.00 -9.23
C ILE A 130 -0.23 -12.04 -8.00
N PHE A 131 1.09 -11.99 -8.18
CA PHE A 131 2.03 -11.93 -7.06
C PHE A 131 1.95 -10.62 -6.27
N ASP A 132 1.71 -9.48 -6.93
CA ASP A 132 1.44 -8.22 -6.23
C ASP A 132 0.20 -8.33 -5.36
N ILE A 133 -0.88 -8.93 -5.88
CA ILE A 133 -2.14 -9.14 -5.14
C ILE A 133 -1.90 -10.02 -3.91
N LEU A 134 -1.15 -11.13 -4.06
CA LEU A 134 -0.80 -12.01 -2.94
C LEU A 134 -0.05 -11.26 -1.83
N ARG A 135 0.94 -10.44 -2.20
CA ARG A 135 1.71 -9.63 -1.25
C ARG A 135 0.82 -8.60 -0.55
N PHE A 136 -0.04 -7.94 -1.31
CA PHE A 136 -1.00 -6.97 -0.78
C PHE A 136 -1.95 -7.60 0.23
N GLU A 137 -2.59 -8.72 -0.10
CA GLU A 137 -3.50 -9.43 0.80
C GLU A 137 -2.80 -9.95 2.07
N ARG A 138 -1.60 -10.50 1.91
CA ARG A 138 -0.81 -10.96 3.06
C ARG A 138 -0.49 -9.79 4.00
N MET A 139 -0.06 -8.65 3.49
CA MET A 139 0.21 -7.48 4.34
C MET A 139 -1.08 -6.93 4.97
N LEU A 140 -2.21 -6.88 4.26
CA LEU A 140 -3.49 -6.47 4.86
C LEU A 140 -3.92 -7.37 6.02
N THR A 141 -3.80 -8.69 5.83
CA THR A 141 -4.19 -9.69 6.85
C THR A 141 -3.23 -9.70 8.04
N LEU A 142 -1.93 -9.48 7.81
CA LEU A 142 -0.94 -9.28 8.89
C LEU A 142 -1.19 -7.98 9.67
N ASP A 143 -1.69 -6.92 9.02
CA ASP A 143 -2.17 -5.69 9.68
C ASP A 143 -3.56 -5.88 10.35
N GLY A 144 -4.10 -7.10 10.31
CA GLY A 144 -5.28 -7.53 11.06
C GLY A 144 -6.58 -7.59 10.27
N ALA A 145 -6.58 -7.21 8.99
CA ALA A 145 -7.79 -7.18 8.15
C ALA A 145 -8.38 -8.58 7.92
N VAL A 146 -9.71 -8.67 7.89
CA VAL A 146 -10.43 -9.84 7.38
C VAL A 146 -10.71 -9.63 5.91
N VAL A 147 -10.17 -10.48 5.03
CA VAL A 147 -10.37 -10.40 3.58
C VAL A 147 -11.24 -11.57 3.13
N LEU A 148 -12.42 -11.25 2.60
CA LEU A 148 -13.38 -12.22 2.05
C LEU A 148 -13.50 -12.04 0.54
N LYS A 149 -13.34 -13.12 -0.22
CA LYS A 149 -13.32 -13.07 -1.68
C LYS A 149 -14.38 -13.99 -2.25
N PHE A 150 -15.36 -13.41 -2.91
CA PHE A 150 -16.50 -14.14 -3.45
C PHE A 150 -16.42 -14.21 -4.98
N TRP A 151 -16.48 -15.42 -5.52
CA TRP A 151 -16.65 -15.66 -6.95
C TRP A 151 -18.05 -16.21 -7.22
N PHE A 152 -18.92 -15.37 -7.78
CA PHE A 152 -20.26 -15.77 -8.19
C PHE A 152 -20.19 -16.47 -9.54
N HIS A 153 -20.49 -17.77 -9.55
CA HIS A 153 -20.33 -18.65 -10.69
C HIS A 153 -21.64 -18.89 -11.43
N LEU A 154 -21.58 -18.97 -12.76
CA LEU A 154 -22.62 -19.53 -13.60
C LEU A 154 -21.96 -20.34 -14.70
N SER A 155 -22.56 -21.48 -15.06
CA SER A 155 -22.19 -22.18 -16.30
C SER A 155 -22.56 -21.31 -17.51
N ARG A 156 -21.88 -21.53 -18.64
CA ARG A 156 -22.08 -20.74 -19.86
C ARG A 156 -23.55 -20.67 -20.28
N ASP A 157 -24.23 -21.82 -20.30
CA ASP A 157 -25.62 -21.90 -20.73
C ASP A 157 -26.56 -21.16 -19.77
N LYS A 158 -26.32 -21.30 -18.47
CA LYS A 158 -27.09 -20.59 -17.43
C LYS A 158 -26.87 -19.10 -17.48
N GLN A 159 -25.64 -18.64 -17.74
CA GLN A 159 -25.34 -17.23 -17.95
C GLN A 159 -26.12 -16.67 -19.13
N LYS A 160 -26.10 -17.36 -20.29
CA LYS A 160 -26.86 -16.95 -21.48
C LYS A 160 -28.35 -16.84 -21.20
N GLN A 161 -28.92 -17.86 -20.54
CA GLN A 161 -30.33 -17.87 -20.15
C GLN A 161 -30.68 -16.68 -19.26
N ARG A 162 -29.83 -16.41 -18.25
CA ARG A 162 -30.03 -15.32 -17.30
C ARG A 162 -29.96 -13.94 -17.96
N LEU A 163 -28.98 -13.70 -18.83
CA LEU A 163 -28.87 -12.44 -19.55
C LEU A 163 -30.10 -12.18 -20.44
N LYS A 164 -30.56 -13.19 -21.18
CA LYS A 164 -31.80 -13.09 -21.99
C LYS A 164 -33.03 -12.80 -21.15
N GLN A 165 -33.18 -13.48 -20.00
CA GLN A 165 -34.32 -13.26 -19.10
C GLN A 165 -34.33 -11.82 -18.56
N LEU A 166 -33.17 -11.31 -18.14
CA LEU A 166 -33.05 -9.95 -17.61
C LEU A 166 -33.34 -8.90 -18.69
N GLU A 167 -32.90 -9.13 -19.92
CA GLU A 167 -33.10 -8.23 -21.08
C GLU A 167 -34.57 -8.19 -21.55
N GLN A 168 -35.30 -9.30 -21.44
CA GLN A 168 -36.71 -9.41 -21.82
C GLN A 168 -37.66 -8.73 -20.82
N ASP A 169 -37.26 -8.62 -19.54
CA ASP A 169 -38.08 -8.00 -18.50
C ASP A 169 -37.84 -6.48 -18.47
N GLN A 170 -38.91 -5.71 -18.69
CA GLN A 170 -38.87 -4.26 -18.72
C GLN A 170 -38.33 -3.64 -17.42
N ALA A 171 -38.51 -4.28 -16.27
CA ALA A 171 -38.04 -3.79 -14.98
C ALA A 171 -36.55 -4.06 -14.73
N THR A 172 -35.95 -5.02 -15.44
CA THR A 172 -34.56 -5.44 -15.22
C THR A 172 -33.65 -5.28 -16.44
N SER A 173 -34.18 -4.90 -17.59
CA SER A 173 -33.42 -4.78 -18.85
C SER A 173 -32.23 -3.83 -18.72
N TRP A 174 -32.36 -2.74 -17.95
CA TRP A 174 -31.28 -1.79 -17.65
C TRP A 174 -30.08 -2.41 -16.93
N ARG A 175 -30.22 -3.61 -16.34
CA ARG A 175 -29.14 -4.34 -15.66
C ARG A 175 -28.24 -5.10 -16.63
N VAL A 176 -28.64 -5.23 -17.90
CA VAL A 176 -27.84 -5.87 -18.94
C VAL A 176 -27.24 -4.78 -19.83
N THR A 177 -25.93 -4.80 -19.91
CA THR A 177 -25.11 -3.85 -20.66
C THR A 177 -24.47 -4.54 -21.86
N LYS A 178 -23.95 -3.74 -22.80
CA LYS A 178 -23.20 -4.28 -23.95
C LYS A 178 -21.97 -5.08 -23.50
N SER A 179 -21.29 -4.62 -22.45
CA SER A 179 -20.10 -5.31 -21.91
C SER A 179 -20.43 -6.70 -21.37
N ASP A 180 -21.64 -6.95 -20.84
CA ASP A 180 -22.01 -8.28 -20.35
C ASP A 180 -22.05 -9.31 -21.48
N TRP A 181 -22.53 -8.91 -22.67
CA TRP A 181 -22.50 -9.76 -23.86
C TRP A 181 -21.07 -9.93 -24.42
N GLU A 182 -20.25 -8.88 -24.40
CA GLU A 182 -18.83 -8.97 -24.78
C GLU A 182 -18.03 -9.92 -23.86
N HIS A 183 -18.34 -9.92 -22.56
CA HIS A 183 -17.78 -10.85 -21.59
C HIS A 183 -18.28 -12.27 -21.84
N TYR A 184 -19.58 -12.44 -22.12
CA TYR A 184 -20.17 -13.75 -22.45
C TYR A 184 -19.51 -14.38 -23.69
N GLU A 185 -19.23 -13.61 -24.74
CA GLU A 185 -18.48 -14.10 -25.91
C GLU A 185 -17.07 -14.62 -25.54
N ARG A 186 -16.50 -14.09 -24.46
CA ARG A 186 -15.17 -14.45 -23.92
C ARG A 186 -15.26 -15.38 -22.72
N TYR A 187 -16.41 -16.01 -22.46
CA TYR A 187 -16.65 -16.87 -21.29
C TYR A 187 -15.50 -17.86 -21.05
N ASP A 188 -15.07 -18.57 -22.08
CA ASP A 188 -14.04 -19.61 -21.96
C ASP A 188 -12.67 -19.03 -21.52
N LYS A 189 -12.35 -17.79 -21.96
CA LYS A 189 -11.15 -17.08 -21.50
C LYS A 189 -11.28 -16.60 -20.07
N ILE A 190 -12.43 -16.03 -19.70
CA ILE A 190 -12.72 -15.58 -18.33
C ILE A 190 -12.64 -16.76 -17.37
N ARG A 191 -13.26 -17.90 -17.70
CA ARG A 191 -13.20 -19.14 -16.92
C ARG A 191 -11.76 -19.62 -16.78
N LYS A 192 -11.01 -19.70 -17.89
CA LYS A 192 -9.62 -20.18 -17.89
C LYS A 192 -8.70 -19.32 -17.01
N TYR A 193 -8.69 -18.01 -17.22
CA TYR A 193 -7.80 -17.10 -16.48
C TYR A 193 -8.29 -16.86 -15.05
N GLY A 194 -9.61 -16.85 -14.84
CA GLY A 194 -10.22 -16.84 -13.50
C GLY A 194 -9.80 -18.05 -12.69
N GLU A 195 -9.87 -19.27 -13.24
CA GLU A 195 -9.42 -20.48 -12.53
C GLU A 195 -7.95 -20.41 -12.13
N HIS A 196 -7.07 -19.96 -13.03
CA HIS A 196 -5.64 -19.80 -12.74
C HIS A 196 -5.41 -18.81 -11.58
N MET A 197 -6.04 -17.64 -11.67
CA MET A 197 -5.94 -16.58 -10.67
C MET A 197 -6.48 -17.02 -9.31
N LEU A 198 -7.68 -17.62 -9.27
CA LEU A 198 -8.29 -18.14 -8.04
C LEU A 198 -7.41 -19.21 -7.41
N ARG A 199 -6.86 -20.13 -8.20
CA ARG A 199 -5.97 -21.19 -7.70
C ARG A 199 -4.70 -20.64 -7.04
N LEU A 200 -4.07 -19.63 -7.65
CA LEU A 200 -2.84 -19.04 -7.11
C LEU A 200 -3.10 -18.13 -5.90
N THR A 201 -4.29 -17.56 -5.79
CA THR A 201 -4.64 -16.59 -4.74
C THR A 201 -5.57 -17.15 -3.66
N ASN A 202 -5.92 -18.44 -3.70
CA ASN A 202 -6.68 -19.07 -2.64
C ASN A 202 -5.75 -19.44 -1.47
N THR A 203 -5.58 -18.53 -0.52
CA THR A 203 -4.71 -18.70 0.65
C THR A 203 -5.52 -19.00 1.92
N SER A 204 -4.87 -19.47 2.98
CA SER A 204 -5.53 -19.75 4.27
C SER A 204 -6.03 -18.49 4.98
N HIS A 205 -5.39 -17.34 4.75
CA HIS A 205 -5.72 -16.05 5.38
C HIS A 205 -6.67 -15.19 4.54
N ALA A 206 -6.80 -15.48 3.24
CA ALA A 206 -7.74 -14.83 2.33
C ALA A 206 -8.24 -15.88 1.31
N PRO A 207 -9.19 -16.75 1.71
CA PRO A 207 -9.70 -17.79 0.81
C PRO A 207 -10.67 -17.23 -0.22
N TRP A 208 -10.80 -17.94 -1.35
CA TRP A 208 -11.85 -17.75 -2.34
C TRP A 208 -13.05 -18.63 -2.02
N ILE A 209 -14.22 -18.02 -1.97
CA ILE A 209 -15.51 -18.68 -1.83
C ILE A 209 -16.21 -18.64 -3.19
N VAL A 210 -16.23 -19.79 -3.86
CA VAL A 210 -16.93 -19.96 -5.14
C VAL A 210 -18.39 -20.31 -4.86
N ILE A 211 -19.30 -19.46 -5.33
CA ILE A 211 -20.74 -19.55 -5.03
C ILE A 211 -21.49 -19.88 -6.32
N ASP A 212 -22.35 -20.88 -6.28
CA ASP A 212 -23.33 -21.12 -7.33
C ASP A 212 -24.33 -19.96 -7.38
N GLY A 213 -24.30 -19.21 -8.48
CA GLY A 213 -25.12 -18.02 -8.68
C GLY A 213 -26.54 -18.32 -9.20
N GLU A 214 -26.90 -19.58 -9.48
CA GLU A 214 -28.19 -19.93 -10.08
C GLU A 214 -29.37 -19.62 -9.13
N ASP A 215 -29.31 -20.09 -7.89
CA ASP A 215 -30.37 -19.90 -6.90
C ASP A 215 -30.12 -18.68 -6.01
N ALA A 216 -31.10 -17.78 -5.97
CA ALA A 216 -30.98 -16.52 -5.23
C ALA A 216 -30.94 -16.73 -3.71
N ASN A 217 -31.72 -17.67 -3.20
CA ASN A 217 -31.78 -17.94 -1.76
C ASN A 217 -30.46 -18.56 -1.28
N TYR A 218 -29.96 -19.56 -2.03
CA TYR A 218 -28.70 -20.22 -1.75
C TYR A 218 -27.53 -19.24 -1.71
N ARG A 219 -27.33 -18.45 -2.77
CA ARG A 219 -26.18 -17.54 -2.85
C ARG A 219 -26.23 -16.48 -1.74
N SER A 220 -27.41 -15.95 -1.41
CA SER A 220 -27.57 -14.94 -0.37
C SER A 220 -27.31 -15.48 1.03
N LEU A 221 -27.86 -16.65 1.37
CA LEU A 221 -27.58 -17.28 2.67
C LEU A 221 -26.13 -17.72 2.80
N THR A 222 -25.53 -18.25 1.73
CA THR A 222 -24.12 -18.67 1.73
C THR A 222 -23.20 -17.49 2.02
N VAL A 223 -23.39 -16.35 1.32
CA VAL A 223 -22.58 -15.16 1.54
C VAL A 223 -22.78 -14.59 2.95
N ALA A 224 -24.04 -14.44 3.38
CA ALA A 224 -24.39 -13.91 4.69
C ALA A 224 -23.77 -14.74 5.82
N ASN A 225 -23.90 -16.08 5.77
CA ASN A 225 -23.28 -16.97 6.76
C ASN A 225 -21.76 -16.87 6.73
N THR A 226 -21.13 -16.82 5.55
CA THR A 226 -19.67 -16.69 5.44
C THR A 226 -19.17 -15.40 6.08
N ILE A 227 -19.86 -14.27 5.84
CA ILE A 227 -19.53 -12.98 6.46
C ILE A 227 -19.68 -13.08 7.99
N LEU A 228 -20.80 -13.62 8.45
CA LEU A 228 -21.10 -13.77 9.88
C LEU A 228 -20.03 -14.61 10.58
N GLU A 229 -19.71 -15.79 10.05
CA GLU A 229 -18.73 -16.70 10.63
C GLU A 229 -17.33 -16.08 10.65
N ALA A 230 -16.90 -15.45 9.55
CA ALA A 230 -15.60 -14.80 9.49
C ALA A 230 -15.46 -13.67 10.53
N MET A 231 -16.50 -12.84 10.67
CA MET A 231 -16.52 -11.76 11.65
C MET A 231 -16.54 -12.30 13.08
N ARG A 232 -17.41 -13.27 13.40
CA ARG A 232 -17.47 -13.90 14.72
C ARG A 232 -16.16 -14.55 15.12
N ASN A 233 -15.56 -15.32 14.20
CA ASN A 233 -14.28 -15.99 14.44
C ASN A 233 -13.17 -14.98 14.74
N ARG A 234 -13.10 -13.87 13.98
CA ARG A 234 -12.09 -12.84 14.21
C ARG A 234 -12.33 -12.04 15.50
N ILE A 235 -13.59 -11.75 15.84
CA ILE A 235 -13.95 -11.03 17.08
C ILE A 235 -13.60 -11.87 18.31
N GLY A 236 -13.89 -13.17 18.27
CA GLY A 236 -13.61 -14.11 19.36
C GLY A 236 -12.11 -14.41 19.54
N GLN A 237 -11.26 -14.04 18.59
CA GLN A 237 -9.82 -14.19 18.69
C GLN A 237 -9.16 -12.91 19.23
N PRO A 238 -8.14 -13.02 20.10
CA PRO A 238 -7.24 -11.90 20.36
C PRO A 238 -6.62 -11.47 19.02
N MET A 239 -6.27 -10.18 18.91
CA MET A 239 -5.50 -9.73 17.75
C MET A 239 -4.30 -10.66 17.59
N LEU A 240 -4.12 -11.23 16.38
CA LEU A 240 -3.03 -12.16 16.10
C LEU A 240 -1.72 -11.53 16.62
N SER A 241 -1.22 -11.97 17.77
CA SER A 241 0.20 -11.83 18.03
C SER A 241 0.81 -12.84 17.08
N THR A 242 1.38 -12.35 15.99
CA THR A 242 2.21 -13.18 15.14
C THR A 242 3.47 -13.48 15.95
N ASP A 243 3.36 -14.40 16.90
CA ASP A 243 4.50 -14.95 17.64
C ASP A 243 5.49 -15.61 16.65
N ARG A 244 5.03 -15.89 15.43
CA ARG A 244 5.86 -16.32 14.30
C ARG A 244 6.31 -15.14 13.46
N VAL A 245 7.57 -14.80 13.63
CA VAL A 245 8.34 -13.93 12.74
C VAL A 245 8.51 -14.62 11.39
N GLU A 246 7.80 -14.15 10.36
CA GLU A 246 7.99 -14.60 8.97
C GLU A 246 9.01 -13.71 8.24
N ALA A 247 10.23 -13.64 8.77
CA ALA A 247 11.34 -12.88 8.18
C ALA A 247 12.68 -13.61 8.42
N PRO A 248 13.66 -13.49 7.51
CA PRO A 248 14.99 -14.01 7.74
C PRO A 248 15.64 -13.39 8.98
N PRO A 249 16.44 -14.16 9.73
CA PRO A 249 17.08 -13.70 10.95
C PRO A 249 18.02 -12.53 10.65
N LEU A 250 18.15 -11.60 11.60
CA LEU A 250 19.18 -10.58 11.56
C LEU A 250 20.53 -11.23 11.86
N LEU A 251 21.49 -11.04 10.96
CA LEU A 251 22.85 -11.50 11.16
C LEU A 251 23.67 -10.32 11.70
N ALA A 252 24.14 -10.45 12.94
CA ALA A 252 25.12 -9.51 13.47
C ALA A 252 26.50 -9.85 12.88
N PRO A 253 27.25 -8.87 12.35
CA PRO A 253 28.60 -9.10 11.87
C PRO A 253 29.51 -9.53 13.02
N ILE A 254 30.27 -10.61 12.83
CA ILE A 254 31.12 -11.21 13.88
C ILE A 254 32.20 -10.22 14.37
N ASP A 255 32.69 -9.34 13.49
CA ASP A 255 33.69 -8.32 13.80
C ASP A 255 33.07 -6.98 14.25
N ASN A 256 31.75 -6.93 14.44
CA ASN A 256 30.97 -5.75 14.82
C ASN A 256 31.12 -4.54 13.88
N LYS A 257 31.58 -4.74 12.64
CA LYS A 257 31.65 -3.68 11.64
C LYS A 257 30.31 -3.48 10.96
N LEU A 258 29.85 -2.24 10.98
CA LEU A 258 28.60 -1.80 10.40
C LEU A 258 28.86 -0.86 9.22
N VAL A 259 27.92 -0.77 8.28
CA VAL A 259 28.07 0.03 7.06
C VAL A 259 28.38 1.51 7.35
N LEU A 260 27.87 2.02 8.48
CA LEU A 260 28.11 3.40 8.91
C LEU A 260 29.56 3.66 9.34
N ASP A 261 30.29 2.64 9.78
CA ASP A 261 31.68 2.79 10.25
C ASP A 261 32.67 2.95 9.11
N ALA A 262 32.29 2.50 7.91
CA ALA A 262 33.09 2.65 6.70
C ALA A 262 33.04 4.08 6.13
N LEU A 263 32.20 4.97 6.67
CA LEU A 263 32.04 6.33 6.17
C LEU A 263 33.13 7.27 6.66
N GLU A 264 33.80 7.94 5.73
CA GLU A 264 34.70 9.06 6.02
C GLU A 264 33.89 10.35 6.30
N LEU A 265 33.42 10.52 7.54
CA LEU A 265 32.44 11.57 7.87
C LEU A 265 32.93 13.02 7.66
N ASP A 266 34.24 13.27 7.81
CA ASP A 266 34.82 14.63 7.78
C ASP A 266 35.20 15.10 6.37
N ARG A 267 34.28 14.92 5.41
CA ARG A 267 34.42 15.46 4.06
C ARG A 267 34.43 16.99 4.08
N LYS A 268 35.50 17.59 3.57
CA LYS A 268 35.66 19.06 3.52
C LYS A 268 35.07 19.63 2.23
N LEU A 269 34.29 20.71 2.39
CA LEU A 269 33.91 21.62 1.34
C LEU A 269 33.79 23.01 1.96
N ASP A 270 34.58 23.97 1.45
CA ASP A 270 34.52 25.35 1.90
C ASP A 270 33.26 26.07 1.38
N LYS A 271 33.02 27.26 1.91
CA LYS A 271 31.80 28.02 1.67
C LYS A 271 31.71 28.58 0.25
N ASP A 272 32.83 28.93 -0.37
CA ASP A 272 32.84 29.57 -1.68
C ASP A 272 32.68 28.52 -2.79
N ALA A 273 33.40 27.41 -2.68
CA ALA A 273 33.19 26.23 -3.50
C ALA A 273 31.75 25.70 -3.38
N TYR A 274 31.19 25.71 -2.16
CA TYR A 274 29.80 25.35 -1.92
C TYR A 274 28.81 26.26 -2.67
N ARG A 275 28.99 27.58 -2.59
CA ARG A 275 28.09 28.55 -3.24
C ARG A 275 28.08 28.36 -4.75
N ALA A 276 29.25 28.24 -5.36
CA ALA A 276 29.38 28.02 -6.80
C ALA A 276 28.70 26.72 -7.24
N LYS A 277 28.98 25.59 -6.56
CA LYS A 277 28.37 24.29 -6.89
C LYS A 277 26.86 24.28 -6.63
N LEU A 278 26.40 24.95 -5.58
CA LEU A 278 24.98 25.02 -5.25
C LEU A 278 24.18 25.70 -6.36
N GLU A 279 24.63 26.85 -6.84
CA GLU A 279 23.95 27.59 -7.91
C GLU A 279 23.87 26.76 -9.19
N GLN A 280 24.98 26.14 -9.58
CA GLN A 280 25.03 25.24 -10.74
C GLN A 280 24.04 24.08 -10.62
N LEU A 281 24.04 23.38 -9.48
CA LEU A 281 23.17 22.21 -9.27
C LEU A 281 21.70 22.59 -9.15
N GLN A 282 21.38 23.74 -8.55
CA GLN A 282 20.00 24.23 -8.50
C GLN A 282 19.49 24.59 -9.90
N GLY A 283 20.32 25.24 -10.73
CA GLY A 283 20.00 25.48 -12.14
C GLY A 283 19.81 24.19 -12.94
N ARG A 284 20.67 23.19 -12.72
CA ARG A 284 20.56 21.86 -13.33
C ARG A 284 19.27 21.14 -12.91
N LEU A 285 18.96 21.08 -11.62
CA LEU A 285 17.74 20.48 -11.10
C LEU A 285 16.47 21.15 -11.64
N ASN A 286 16.48 22.48 -11.72
CA ASN A 286 15.36 23.24 -12.28
C ASN A 286 15.11 22.87 -13.76
N LYS A 287 16.17 22.79 -14.57
CA LYS A 287 16.07 22.39 -15.98
C LYS A 287 15.53 20.97 -16.13
N LEU A 288 16.08 20.01 -15.38
CA LEU A 288 15.69 18.60 -15.46
C LEU A 288 14.23 18.36 -15.07
N THR A 289 13.75 19.01 -14.02
CA THR A 289 12.35 18.87 -13.56
C THR A 289 11.34 19.62 -14.43
N ARG A 290 11.80 20.52 -15.32
CA ARG A 290 10.99 21.22 -16.32
C ARG A 290 11.05 20.59 -17.70
N ASP A 291 11.96 19.66 -17.92
CA ASP A 291 12.06 18.90 -19.17
C ASP A 291 10.72 18.20 -19.46
N ALA A 292 10.27 18.25 -20.71
CA ALA A 292 9.01 17.66 -21.13
C ALA A 292 8.98 16.14 -20.88
N ARG A 293 10.14 15.48 -20.92
CA ARG A 293 10.27 14.04 -20.64
C ARG A 293 9.94 13.70 -19.19
N PHE A 294 10.17 14.62 -18.25
CA PHE A 294 9.84 14.41 -16.83
C PHE A 294 8.33 14.21 -16.60
N ALA A 295 7.47 14.67 -17.50
CA ALA A 295 6.03 14.44 -17.43
C ALA A 295 5.64 12.95 -17.51
N ARG A 296 6.55 12.05 -17.93
CA ARG A 296 6.35 10.59 -17.94
C ARG A 296 6.85 9.90 -16.66
N HIS A 297 7.51 10.64 -15.77
CA HIS A 297 8.11 10.16 -14.54
C HIS A 297 7.52 10.88 -13.33
N SER A 298 7.89 10.46 -12.14
CA SER A 298 7.69 11.23 -10.91
C SER A 298 8.94 11.13 -10.06
N LEU A 299 9.12 12.01 -9.08
CA LEU A 299 10.28 12.00 -8.19
C LEU A 299 9.84 11.82 -6.74
N VAL A 300 10.41 10.84 -6.05
CA VAL A 300 10.19 10.59 -4.63
C VAL A 300 11.53 10.70 -3.91
N LEU A 301 11.65 11.66 -3.00
CA LEU A 301 12.85 11.88 -2.20
C LEU A 301 12.58 11.51 -0.75
N VAL A 302 13.37 10.61 -0.18
CA VAL A 302 13.25 10.15 1.21
C VAL A 302 14.43 10.65 2.02
N PHE A 303 14.16 11.38 3.11
CA PHE A 303 15.18 11.90 4.00
C PHE A 303 15.09 11.28 5.39
N GLU A 304 16.07 10.43 5.71
CA GLU A 304 16.36 9.92 7.03
C GLU A 304 17.76 10.39 7.49
N GLY A 305 18.10 10.14 8.75
CA GLY A 305 19.40 10.51 9.31
C GLY A 305 19.31 10.90 10.77
N ASN A 306 20.47 10.97 11.44
CA ASN A 306 20.52 11.28 12.86
C ASN A 306 19.81 12.61 13.19
N ASP A 307 19.36 12.74 14.44
CA ASP A 307 18.87 14.02 14.92
C ASP A 307 19.96 15.08 14.82
N ALA A 308 19.56 16.26 14.36
CA ALA A 308 20.43 17.35 13.94
C ALA A 308 21.38 17.11 12.73
N ALA A 309 21.25 16.02 11.98
CA ALA A 309 22.08 15.76 10.78
C ALA A 309 21.90 16.79 9.64
N GLY A 310 20.75 17.47 9.58
CA GLY A 310 20.53 18.61 8.68
C GLY A 310 19.52 18.39 7.55
N LYS A 311 18.64 17.38 7.66
CA LYS A 311 17.55 17.04 6.72
C LYS A 311 16.80 18.25 6.16
N GLY A 312 16.11 19.00 7.03
CA GLY A 312 15.35 20.19 6.61
C GLY A 312 16.21 21.29 5.94
N GLY A 313 17.50 21.36 6.27
CA GLY A 313 18.43 22.28 5.59
C GLY A 313 18.73 21.87 4.15
N SER A 314 18.83 20.56 3.88
CA SER A 314 19.01 20.01 2.54
C SER A 314 17.72 20.09 1.72
N ILE A 315 16.57 19.71 2.31
CA ILE A 315 15.26 19.85 1.68
C ILE A 315 15.02 21.29 1.21
N ARG A 316 15.34 22.28 2.06
CA ARG A 316 15.20 23.70 1.68
C ARG A 316 16.05 24.11 0.46
N ARG A 317 17.22 23.50 0.25
CA ARG A 317 18.06 23.80 -0.93
C ARG A 317 17.51 23.15 -2.20
N ILE A 318 16.87 22.00 -2.07
CA ILE A 318 16.16 21.35 -3.16
C ILE A 318 14.95 22.18 -3.55
N THR A 319 14.09 22.52 -2.59
CA THR A 319 12.84 23.25 -2.89
C THR A 319 13.08 24.66 -3.44
N GLN A 320 14.20 25.31 -3.10
CA GLN A 320 14.62 26.58 -3.71
C GLN A 320 14.89 26.48 -5.22
N ALA A 321 15.16 25.29 -5.74
CA ALA A 321 15.36 25.06 -7.17
C ALA A 321 14.08 24.65 -7.92
N LEU A 322 12.99 24.37 -7.20
CA LEU A 322 11.78 23.77 -7.77
C LEU A 322 10.62 24.77 -7.83
N ASP A 323 9.74 24.58 -8.80
CA ASP A 323 8.45 25.29 -8.85
C ASP A 323 7.54 24.78 -7.72
N ALA A 324 7.04 25.68 -6.88
CA ALA A 324 6.19 25.34 -5.73
C ALA A 324 4.90 24.58 -6.08
N ARG A 325 4.45 24.64 -7.34
CA ARG A 325 3.27 23.90 -7.83
C ARG A 325 3.58 22.44 -8.16
N ARG A 326 4.86 22.08 -8.29
CA ARG A 326 5.31 20.75 -8.75
C ARG A 326 5.80 19.85 -7.62
N TYR A 327 6.04 20.40 -6.43
CA TYR A 327 6.50 19.60 -5.29
C TYR A 327 5.58 19.68 -4.09
N ARG A 328 5.62 18.61 -3.28
CA ARG A 328 5.03 18.56 -1.95
C ARG A 328 6.07 18.05 -0.96
N VAL A 329 6.21 18.75 0.17
CA VAL A 329 6.98 18.26 1.32
C VAL A 329 6.02 17.63 2.31
N VAL A 330 6.30 16.39 2.70
CA VAL A 330 5.50 15.59 3.65
C VAL A 330 6.36 15.35 4.89
N PRO A 331 6.19 16.16 5.95
CA PRO A 331 6.82 15.85 7.23
C PRO A 331 6.09 14.67 7.88
N VAL A 332 6.79 13.55 8.06
CA VAL A 332 6.21 12.34 8.66
C VAL A 332 6.41 12.39 10.17
N ALA A 333 5.30 12.47 10.90
CA ALA A 333 5.25 12.45 12.35
C ALA A 333 4.49 11.21 12.86
N ALA A 334 4.19 11.18 14.16
CA ALA A 334 3.28 10.19 14.75
C ALA A 334 1.98 10.12 13.92
N PRO A 335 1.43 8.91 13.68
CA PRO A 335 0.25 8.77 12.84
C PRO A 335 -0.96 9.50 13.44
N THR A 336 -1.80 10.08 12.60
CA THR A 336 -3.12 10.58 13.03
C THR A 336 -4.07 9.43 13.38
N GLN A 337 -5.24 9.73 13.95
CA GLN A 337 -6.23 8.67 14.20
C GLN A 337 -6.66 7.98 12.90
N GLU A 338 -6.95 8.76 11.84
CA GLU A 338 -7.28 8.22 10.51
C GLU A 338 -6.18 7.29 9.98
N GLU A 339 -4.91 7.64 10.18
CA GLU A 339 -3.78 6.81 9.75
C GLU A 339 -3.64 5.52 10.59
N ARG A 340 -3.94 5.55 11.89
CA ARG A 340 -3.92 4.36 12.77
C ARG A 340 -5.06 3.37 12.48
N ASP A 341 -6.15 3.89 11.92
CA ASP A 341 -7.32 3.10 11.55
C ASP A 341 -7.16 2.39 10.19
N LYS A 342 -5.99 2.53 9.55
CA LYS A 342 -5.65 1.90 8.26
C LYS A 342 -4.38 1.05 8.39
N PRO A 343 -4.12 0.17 7.41
CA PRO A 343 -2.84 -0.52 7.30
C PRO A 343 -1.68 0.48 7.23
N TRP A 344 -0.53 0.11 7.78
CA TRP A 344 0.56 1.04 8.07
C TRP A 344 1.05 1.81 6.83
N LEU A 345 1.21 1.15 5.69
CA LEU A 345 1.69 1.79 4.45
C LEU A 345 0.67 2.77 3.83
N TRP A 346 -0.61 2.72 4.22
CA TRP A 346 -1.68 3.56 3.66
C TRP A 346 -1.35 5.06 3.72
N ARG A 347 -0.75 5.49 4.84
CA ARG A 347 -0.38 6.90 5.07
C ARG A 347 0.69 7.41 4.12
N PHE A 348 1.49 6.52 3.51
CA PHE A 348 2.50 6.89 2.52
C PHE A 348 1.92 6.79 1.10
N TRP A 349 1.11 5.77 0.82
CA TRP A 349 0.41 5.62 -0.45
C TRP A 349 -0.43 6.86 -0.83
N ARG A 350 -1.11 7.49 0.14
CA ARG A 350 -1.87 8.73 -0.11
C ARG A 350 -1.03 9.94 -0.54
N ASN A 351 0.30 9.88 -0.36
CA ASN A 351 1.25 10.94 -0.67
C ASN A 351 2.12 10.63 -1.91
N VAL A 352 1.90 9.48 -2.57
CA VAL A 352 2.60 9.12 -3.81
C VAL A 352 2.28 10.15 -4.90
N PRO A 353 3.31 10.75 -5.54
CA PRO A 353 3.09 11.74 -6.59
C PRO A 353 2.56 11.07 -7.86
N GLY A 354 1.65 11.76 -8.54
CA GLY A 354 1.34 11.44 -9.93
C GLY A 354 2.52 11.79 -10.86
N LYS A 355 2.45 11.34 -12.11
CA LYS A 355 3.41 11.73 -13.16
C LYS A 355 3.58 13.26 -13.25
N GLY A 356 4.82 13.72 -13.44
CA GLY A 356 5.24 15.13 -13.38
C GLY A 356 5.33 15.72 -11.98
N GLY A 357 4.93 14.99 -10.93
CA GLY A 357 4.95 15.43 -9.54
C GLY A 357 6.21 15.03 -8.79
N ILE A 358 6.52 15.78 -7.73
CA ILE A 358 7.65 15.56 -6.82
C ILE A 358 7.13 15.47 -5.38
N THR A 359 7.39 14.37 -4.68
CA THR A 359 7.12 14.26 -3.24
C THR A 359 8.42 14.14 -2.48
N ILE A 360 8.59 14.95 -1.43
CA ILE A 360 9.74 14.94 -0.53
C ILE A 360 9.26 14.52 0.86
N PHE A 361 9.70 13.37 1.33
CA PHE A 361 9.41 12.85 2.67
C PHE A 361 10.53 13.26 3.64
N ASP A 362 10.20 14.09 4.65
CA ASP A 362 11.08 14.38 5.79
C ASP A 362 10.70 13.43 6.93
N ARG A 363 11.53 12.39 7.14
CA ARG A 363 11.13 11.08 7.67
C ARG A 363 10.13 10.36 6.75
N SER A 364 9.97 9.05 6.90
CA SER A 364 9.25 8.22 5.92
C SER A 364 8.72 6.91 6.53
N TRP A 365 8.35 5.96 5.66
CA TRP A 365 8.05 4.58 6.03
C TRP A 365 9.21 3.90 6.75
N TYR A 366 10.46 4.34 6.58
CA TYR A 366 11.58 3.78 7.33
C TYR A 366 11.47 3.98 8.85
N GLY A 367 10.58 4.85 9.34
CA GLY A 367 10.25 4.95 10.76
C GLY A 367 9.91 3.60 11.42
N ARG A 368 9.24 2.68 10.71
CA ARG A 368 8.87 1.33 11.19
C ARG A 368 10.08 0.50 11.61
N VAL A 369 11.17 0.59 10.85
CA VAL A 369 12.42 -0.18 11.07
C VAL A 369 13.50 0.64 11.76
N LEU A 370 13.19 1.90 12.13
CA LEU A 370 14.06 2.83 12.83
C LEU A 370 13.46 3.17 14.21
N VAL A 371 12.79 4.32 14.34
CA VAL A 371 12.26 4.81 15.62
C VAL A 371 11.25 3.85 16.25
N GLU A 372 10.36 3.25 15.46
CA GLU A 372 9.35 2.33 16.01
C GLU A 372 9.99 1.03 16.53
N ARG A 373 11.07 0.56 15.88
CA ARG A 373 11.88 -0.57 16.34
C ARG A 373 12.66 -0.23 17.63
N VAL A 374 13.31 0.93 17.68
CA VAL A 374 14.18 1.33 18.80
C VAL A 374 13.38 1.74 20.04
N GLU A 375 12.19 2.33 19.86
CA GLU A 375 11.29 2.71 20.95
C GLU A 375 10.28 1.62 21.32
N GLY A 376 10.17 0.55 20.52
CA GLY A 376 9.20 -0.53 20.75
C GLY A 376 7.75 -0.14 20.46
N PHE A 377 7.53 0.81 19.54
CA PHE A 377 6.18 1.19 19.07
C PHE A 377 5.58 0.19 18.09
N ALA A 378 6.42 -0.66 17.47
CA ALA A 378 6.00 -1.78 16.65
C ALA A 378 6.53 -3.09 17.24
N PRO A 379 5.69 -4.14 17.35
CA PRO A 379 6.13 -5.50 17.66
C PRO A 379 7.24 -5.98 16.73
N GLU A 380 8.05 -6.94 17.21
CA GLU A 380 9.16 -7.50 16.43
C GLU A 380 8.75 -8.07 15.08
N ALA A 381 7.67 -8.85 15.06
CA ALA A 381 7.14 -9.41 13.82
C ALA A 381 6.76 -8.33 12.79
N ASP A 382 6.27 -7.16 13.24
CA ASP A 382 5.84 -6.07 12.36
C ASP A 382 7.01 -5.35 11.70
N TRP A 383 8.05 -4.97 12.48
CA TRP A 383 9.19 -4.30 11.85
C TRP A 383 10.07 -5.27 11.07
N LEU A 384 10.10 -6.56 11.41
CA LEU A 384 10.85 -7.56 10.63
C LEU A 384 10.23 -7.83 9.26
N ARG A 385 8.90 -7.92 9.14
CA ARG A 385 8.26 -8.05 7.82
C ARG A 385 8.31 -6.76 7.00
N ALA A 386 8.36 -5.60 7.67
CA ALA A 386 8.33 -4.29 7.01
C ALA A 386 9.46 -4.08 6.00
N TYR A 387 10.64 -4.72 6.17
CA TYR A 387 11.71 -4.64 5.17
C TYR A 387 11.25 -5.11 3.78
N TYR A 388 10.47 -6.20 3.72
CA TYR A 388 9.95 -6.73 2.47
C TYR A 388 8.82 -5.87 1.91
N GLU A 389 7.90 -5.44 2.78
CA GLU A 389 6.78 -4.58 2.39
C GLU A 389 7.26 -3.22 1.85
N ILE A 390 8.35 -2.68 2.42
CA ILE A 390 9.02 -1.48 1.91
C ILE A 390 9.61 -1.74 0.52
N ASN A 391 10.30 -2.86 0.33
CA ASN A 391 10.86 -3.20 -0.98
C ASN A 391 9.77 -3.37 -2.04
N ASP A 392 8.66 -4.04 -1.70
CA ASP A 392 7.52 -4.21 -2.59
C ASP A 392 6.86 -2.87 -2.93
N PHE A 393 6.70 -1.99 -1.93
CA PHE A 393 6.19 -0.64 -2.13
C PHE A 393 7.09 0.17 -3.08
N GLU A 394 8.40 0.21 -2.82
CA GLU A 394 9.37 0.93 -3.65
C GLU A 394 9.48 0.33 -5.06
N HIS A 395 9.31 -0.99 -5.20
CA HIS A 395 9.24 -1.66 -6.48
C HIS A 395 8.05 -1.16 -7.31
N GLN A 396 6.85 -1.09 -6.72
CA GLN A 396 5.67 -0.58 -7.40
C GLN A 396 5.82 0.89 -7.83
N LEU A 397 6.49 1.72 -7.01
CA LEU A 397 6.83 3.09 -7.40
C LEU A 397 7.75 3.11 -8.63
N SER A 398 8.83 2.33 -8.58
CA SER A 398 9.87 2.27 -9.62
C SER A 398 9.33 1.69 -10.93
N GLU A 399 8.52 0.63 -10.88
CA GLU A 399 7.87 0.04 -12.07
C GLU A 399 6.89 1.02 -12.71
N ASN A 400 6.20 1.84 -11.92
CA ASN A 400 5.43 2.97 -12.44
C ASN A 400 6.32 4.15 -12.88
N GLY A 401 7.63 3.97 -13.04
CA GLY A 401 8.54 4.99 -13.55
C GLY A 401 8.84 6.16 -12.60
N ALA A 402 8.55 6.00 -11.30
CA ALA A 402 9.02 6.95 -10.29
C ALA A 402 10.53 6.79 -10.08
N ILE A 403 11.23 7.91 -9.95
CA ILE A 403 12.62 7.98 -9.54
C ILE A 403 12.62 8.09 -8.02
N VAL A 404 13.00 7.02 -7.33
CA VAL A 404 12.97 6.96 -5.86
C VAL A 404 14.41 7.10 -5.35
N LEU A 405 14.69 8.15 -4.58
CA LEU A 405 16.01 8.43 -4.02
C LEU A 405 15.93 8.52 -2.51
N LYS A 406 16.78 7.75 -1.82
CA LYS A 406 16.78 7.60 -0.36
C LYS A 406 18.09 8.09 0.23
N PHE A 407 18.01 8.99 1.20
CA PHE A 407 19.17 9.61 1.83
C PHE A 407 19.20 9.32 3.31
N TRP A 408 20.28 8.71 3.80
CA TRP A 408 20.60 8.66 5.23
C TRP A 408 21.70 9.68 5.52
N LEU A 409 21.37 10.76 6.24
CA LEU A 409 22.35 11.76 6.64
C LEU A 409 23.05 11.31 7.94
N ALA A 410 24.30 10.87 7.81
CA ALA A 410 25.13 10.37 8.90
C ALA A 410 26.01 11.48 9.49
N ILE A 411 25.98 11.66 10.81
CA ILE A 411 26.94 12.51 11.54
C ILE A 411 27.62 11.69 12.64
N SER A 412 28.76 12.18 13.14
CA SER A 412 29.39 11.57 14.32
C SER A 412 28.62 11.90 15.60
N LYS A 413 28.81 11.06 16.62
CA LYS A 413 28.23 11.29 17.96
C LYS A 413 28.72 12.63 18.54
N ASP A 414 29.93 13.06 18.23
CA ASP A 414 30.48 14.34 18.69
C ASP A 414 29.88 15.54 17.95
N GLU A 415 29.77 15.46 16.62
CA GLU A 415 29.14 16.50 15.81
C GLU A 415 27.67 16.71 16.23
N GLN A 416 26.95 15.62 16.56
CA GLN A 416 25.59 15.73 17.08
C GLN A 416 25.56 16.55 18.38
N LEU A 417 26.46 16.27 19.33
CA LEU A 417 26.53 16.99 20.60
C LEU A 417 26.85 18.48 20.40
N GLN A 418 27.81 18.78 19.53
CA GLN A 418 28.16 20.16 19.19
C GLN A 418 26.95 20.90 18.59
N ARG A 419 26.20 20.24 17.69
CA ARG A 419 24.97 20.82 17.13
C ARG A 419 23.87 20.96 18.15
N PHE A 420 23.80 20.11 19.15
CA PHE A 420 22.81 20.21 20.22
C PHE A 420 23.08 21.47 21.05
N LYS A 421 24.28 21.59 21.61
CA LYS A 421 24.71 22.78 22.37
C LYS A 421 24.53 24.08 21.57
N GLY A 422 24.95 24.11 20.31
CA GLY A 422 24.80 25.29 19.46
C GLY A 422 23.34 25.70 19.15
N ARG A 423 22.38 24.77 19.25
CA ARG A 423 20.93 25.11 19.12
C ARG A 423 20.37 25.67 20.42
N GLU A 424 20.84 25.22 21.58
CA GLU A 424 20.47 25.78 22.90
C GLU A 424 20.94 27.23 23.03
N GLU A 425 22.10 27.55 22.47
CA GLU A 425 22.66 28.91 22.50
C GLU A 425 21.92 29.88 21.55
N THR A 426 21.39 29.38 20.42
CA THR A 426 20.75 30.23 19.40
C THR A 426 19.26 30.46 19.72
N GLY A 427 18.87 31.69 20.07
CA GLY A 427 17.50 32.04 20.51
C GLY A 427 16.33 31.46 19.69
N PHE A 428 16.39 31.52 18.35
CA PHE A 428 15.32 30.98 17.48
C PHE A 428 15.43 29.48 17.15
N LYS A 429 16.48 28.79 17.63
CA LYS A 429 16.67 27.33 17.44
C LYS A 429 16.47 26.54 18.73
N ARG A 430 16.31 27.20 19.89
CA ARG A 430 16.08 26.55 21.19
C ARG A 430 14.92 25.56 21.15
N PHE A 431 13.83 25.92 20.49
CA PHE A 431 12.64 25.06 20.31
C PHE A 431 12.86 23.81 19.45
N LYS A 432 14.06 23.60 18.89
CA LYS A 432 14.40 22.44 18.05
C LYS A 432 15.16 21.35 18.80
N ILE A 433 15.27 21.46 20.12
CA ILE A 433 15.78 20.40 21.00
C ILE A 433 14.72 20.13 22.05
N THR A 434 14.46 18.85 22.24
CA THR A 434 13.50 18.30 23.18
C THR A 434 14.17 17.22 24.02
N ASP A 435 13.56 16.85 25.14
CA ASP A 435 14.05 15.73 25.96
C ASP A 435 14.06 14.39 25.19
N GLU A 436 13.26 14.28 24.12
CA GLU A 436 13.29 13.15 23.18
C GLU A 436 14.60 13.08 22.40
N ASP A 437 15.16 14.21 21.97
CA ASP A 437 16.43 14.25 21.23
C ASP A 437 17.60 13.73 22.10
N TRP A 438 17.59 14.02 23.40
CA TRP A 438 18.59 13.50 24.36
C TRP A 438 18.40 12.00 24.61
N ARG A 439 17.16 11.54 24.80
CA ARG A 439 16.87 10.09 24.93
C ARG A 439 17.29 9.29 23.69
N ASN A 440 17.04 9.82 22.49
CA ASN A 440 17.45 9.19 21.24
C ASN A 440 18.98 9.08 21.13
N ARG A 441 19.70 10.09 21.64
CA ARG A 441 21.16 10.08 21.68
C ARG A 441 21.73 8.97 22.58
N ASP A 442 21.08 8.67 23.70
CA ASP A 442 21.50 7.58 24.59
C ASP A 442 21.35 6.21 23.92
N LYS A 443 20.42 6.09 22.97
CA LYS A 443 20.19 4.90 22.14
C LYS A 443 21.00 4.86 20.84
N TRP A 444 22.11 5.61 20.76
CA TRP A 444 22.95 5.74 19.55
C TRP A 444 23.28 4.39 18.88
N ASP A 445 23.72 3.40 19.67
CA ASP A 445 24.16 2.11 19.14
C ASP A 445 22.99 1.27 18.61
N LEU A 446 21.79 1.40 19.21
CA LEU A 446 20.58 0.77 18.68
C LEU A 446 20.20 1.33 17.32
N TYR A 447 20.29 2.66 17.15
CA TYR A 447 20.09 3.29 15.85
C TYR A 447 21.16 2.91 14.84
N ARG A 448 22.44 2.80 15.26
CA ARG A 448 23.54 2.37 14.39
C ARG A 448 23.29 0.97 13.82
N GLN A 449 22.81 0.04 14.64
CA GLN A 449 22.39 -1.29 14.18
C GLN A 449 21.17 -1.22 13.27
N ALA A 450 20.09 -0.54 13.69
CA ALA A 450 18.84 -0.48 12.93
C ALA A 450 19.02 0.13 11.53
N VAL A 451 19.88 1.14 11.39
CA VAL A 451 20.22 1.75 10.10
C VAL A 451 21.01 0.79 9.21
N SER A 452 21.91 0.01 9.79
CA SER A 452 22.69 -0.97 9.03
C SER A 452 21.78 -2.07 8.49
N ASP A 453 20.91 -2.61 9.35
CA ASP A 453 19.91 -3.61 8.93
C ASP A 453 18.95 -3.04 7.86
N MET A 454 18.56 -1.78 7.99
CA MET A 454 17.76 -1.07 6.99
C MET A 454 18.49 -0.99 5.64
N VAL A 455 19.75 -0.57 5.63
CA VAL A 455 20.55 -0.49 4.39
C VAL A 455 20.70 -1.86 3.77
N ASP A 456 21.09 -2.87 4.54
CA ASP A 456 21.33 -4.23 4.04
C ASP A 456 20.08 -4.85 3.43
N ARG A 457 18.90 -4.61 4.03
CA ARG A 457 17.65 -5.24 3.61
C ARG A 457 16.86 -4.44 2.58
N THR A 458 17.16 -3.16 2.39
CA THR A 458 16.36 -2.29 1.51
C THR A 458 17.17 -1.46 0.52
N SER A 459 18.50 -1.51 0.55
CA SER A 459 19.34 -0.93 -0.51
C SER A 459 19.36 -1.85 -1.73
N THR A 460 18.25 -1.87 -2.46
CA THR A 460 18.10 -2.70 -3.66
C THR A 460 18.85 -2.10 -4.86
N SER A 461 19.09 -2.91 -5.89
CA SER A 461 19.74 -2.46 -7.12
C SER A 461 18.98 -1.34 -7.84
N LYS A 462 17.64 -1.35 -7.79
CA LYS A 462 16.78 -0.33 -8.41
C LYS A 462 16.61 0.91 -7.53
N VAL A 463 16.58 0.74 -6.21
CA VAL A 463 16.32 1.82 -5.25
C VAL A 463 17.37 1.77 -4.12
N PRO A 464 18.62 2.16 -4.42
CA PRO A 464 19.71 2.08 -3.46
C PRO A 464 19.60 3.16 -2.37
N TRP A 465 20.21 2.90 -1.22
CA TRP A 465 20.42 3.92 -0.20
C TRP A 465 21.64 4.78 -0.53
N THR A 466 21.49 6.09 -0.41
CA THR A 466 22.62 7.03 -0.45
C THR A 466 22.99 7.43 0.99
N LEU A 467 24.12 6.92 1.47
CA LEU A 467 24.70 7.36 2.74
C LEU A 467 25.41 8.70 2.55
N VAL A 468 25.01 9.72 3.30
CA VAL A 468 25.51 11.09 3.16
C VAL A 468 26.31 11.48 4.39
N GLU A 469 27.61 11.72 4.18
CA GLU A 469 28.55 12.21 5.20
C GLU A 469 28.20 13.66 5.55
N ALA A 470 27.50 13.83 6.67
CA ALA A 470 26.78 15.06 6.97
C ALA A 470 27.42 15.93 8.06
N ASN A 471 28.65 15.61 8.52
CA ASN A 471 29.39 16.49 9.44
C ASN A 471 29.57 17.88 8.82
N ASN A 472 30.03 17.94 7.57
CA ASN A 472 30.01 19.17 6.81
C ASN A 472 28.68 19.34 6.05
N LYS A 473 27.83 20.27 6.51
CA LYS A 473 26.53 20.58 5.88
C LYS A 473 26.65 21.05 4.43
N TYR A 474 27.75 21.69 4.05
CA TYR A 474 27.96 22.14 2.68
C TYR A 474 28.17 20.96 1.75
N PHE A 475 29.08 20.05 2.13
CA PHE A 475 29.34 18.81 1.39
C PHE A 475 28.05 17.99 1.24
N ALA A 476 27.34 17.74 2.34
CA ALA A 476 26.11 16.94 2.35
C ALA A 476 25.06 17.43 1.34
N ARG A 477 24.83 18.75 1.30
CA ARG A 477 23.84 19.36 0.40
C ARG A 477 24.23 19.21 -1.07
N ILE A 478 25.52 19.36 -1.38
CA ILE A 478 26.03 19.18 -2.73
C ILE A 478 25.92 17.71 -3.14
N LYS A 479 26.34 16.76 -2.29
CA LYS A 479 26.20 15.32 -2.55
C LYS A 479 24.74 14.97 -2.88
N ILE A 480 23.79 15.39 -2.05
CA ILE A 480 22.35 15.15 -2.27
C ILE A 480 21.88 15.73 -3.61
N LEU A 481 22.16 17.01 -3.90
CA LEU A 481 21.73 17.63 -5.16
C LEU A 481 22.37 16.98 -6.38
N THR A 482 23.66 16.61 -6.30
CA THR A 482 24.36 15.86 -7.34
C THR A 482 23.67 14.53 -7.60
N THR A 483 23.42 13.73 -6.56
CA THR A 483 22.70 12.45 -6.68
C THR A 483 21.32 12.61 -7.33
N ILE A 484 20.56 13.65 -6.96
CA ILE A 484 19.25 13.91 -7.57
C ILE A 484 19.39 14.24 -9.06
N CYS A 485 20.29 15.16 -9.42
CA CYS A 485 20.47 15.56 -10.80
C CYS A 485 20.99 14.41 -11.67
N ASP A 486 21.94 13.62 -11.17
CA ASP A 486 22.51 12.48 -11.90
C ASP A 486 21.46 11.40 -12.16
N ALA A 487 20.62 11.08 -11.16
CA ALA A 487 19.54 10.12 -11.32
C ALA A 487 18.44 10.61 -12.30
N LEU A 488 18.10 11.91 -12.24
CA LEU A 488 17.18 12.51 -13.20
C LEU A 488 17.75 12.46 -14.62
N GLU A 489 19.02 12.82 -14.82
CA GLU A 489 19.65 12.78 -16.15
C GLU A 489 19.73 11.38 -16.72
N ALA A 490 20.15 10.40 -15.91
CA ALA A 490 20.16 9.01 -16.32
C ALA A 490 18.77 8.56 -16.80
N ARG A 491 17.73 8.85 -16.01
CA ARG A 491 16.37 8.41 -16.35
C ARG A 491 15.76 9.14 -17.55
N LEU A 492 16.04 10.43 -17.71
CA LEU A 492 15.51 11.23 -18.81
C LEU A 492 16.23 10.97 -20.14
N SER A 493 17.37 10.27 -20.11
CA SER A 493 18.16 9.92 -21.31
C SER A 493 17.80 8.56 -21.89
N GLU A 494 17.06 7.74 -21.14
CA GLU A 494 16.39 6.51 -21.61
C GLU A 494 15.08 6.85 -22.35
#